data_AF-A0A257P9G3-F1
#
_entry.id   AF-A0A257P9G3-F1
#
_cell.length_a   1.000
_cell.length_b   1.000
_cell.length_c   1.000
_cell.angle_alpha   90.00
_cell.angle_beta   90.00
_cell.angle_gamma   90.00
#
_symmetry.space_group_name_H-M   'P 1'
#
loop_
_entity.id
_entity.type
_entity.pdbx_description
1 polymer ?
#
loop_
_entity_poly.entity_id
_entity_poly.type
_entity_poly.pdbx_seq_one_letter_code
_entity_poly.pdbx_strand_id
1 'polypeptide(L)' 'AAHTTADASLRYTWKAGDTAGGLGFKQFSVNLNVSNLFNEQHVYKYNTGFPGSSANPLLYTSKPRSWYLGLEAQF' A
#
# COMPACT_ATOMS: atom_id res chain seq x y z
N ALA A 1 -24.10 1.50 -2.00
CA ALA A 1 -23.26 1.53 -3.21
C ALA A 1 -22.17 0.49 -3.04
N ALA A 2 -21.82 -0.27 -4.08
CA ALA A 2 -20.61 -1.08 -4.05
C ALA A 2 -19.42 -0.15 -4.28
N HIS A 3 -18.42 -0.22 -3.41
CA HIS A 3 -17.19 0.59 -3.48
C HIS A 3 -16.09 -0.24 -4.11
N THR A 4 -15.28 0.36 -4.98
CA THR A 4 -14.22 -0.36 -5.70
C THR A 4 -12.86 0.18 -5.30
N THR A 5 -12.25 -0.45 -4.30
CA THR A 5 -10.85 -0.19 -3.96
C THR A 5 -9.95 -1.18 -4.67
N ALA A 6 -8.85 -0.70 -5.25
CA ALA A 6 -7.79 -1.55 -5.81
C ALA A 6 -6.43 -1.08 -5.29
N ASP A 7 -5.53 -2.03 -5.10
CA ASP A 7 -4.11 -1.78 -4.83
C ASP A 7 -3.30 -2.22 -6.04
N ALA A 8 -2.19 -1.53 -6.31
CA ALA A 8 -1.29 -1.85 -7.41
C ALA A 8 0.15 -1.99 -6.92
N SER A 9 0.88 -2.96 -7.46
CA SER A 9 2.30 -3.15 -7.16
C SER A 9 3.10 -3.38 -8.44
N LEU A 10 4.26 -2.72 -8.52
CA LEU A 10 5.26 -2.93 -9.54
C LEU A 10 6.57 -3.29 -8.86
N ARG A 11 7.15 -4.41 -9.25
CA ARG A 11 8.46 -4.86 -8.77
C ARG A 11 9.37 -5.13 -9.95
N TYR A 12 10.56 -4.55 -9.91
CA TYR A 12 11.64 -4.88 -10.81
C TYR A 12 12.80 -5.48 -10.03
N THR A 13 13.31 -6.60 -10.52
CA THR A 13 14.37 -7.37 -9.86
C THR A 13 15.54 -7.56 -10.82
N TRP A 14 16.69 -7.03 -10.43
CA TRP A 14 17.98 -7.36 -11.02
C TRP A 14 18.52 -8.61 -10.33
N LYS A 15 18.69 -9.69 -11.08
CA LYS A 15 19.50 -10.83 -10.64
C LYS A 15 20.95 -10.53 -11.00
N ALA A 16 21.88 -10.89 -10.12
CA ALA A 16 23.28 -10.68 -10.40
C ALA A 16 23.75 -11.55 -11.57
N GLY A 17 24.03 -10.89 -12.71
CA GLY A 17 25.03 -11.32 -13.68
C GLY A 17 26.33 -10.52 -13.48
N ASP A 18 27.22 -10.54 -14.48
CA ASP A 18 28.59 -9.98 -14.42
C ASP A 18 28.69 -8.53 -13.92
N THR A 19 27.62 -7.72 -14.04
CA THR A 19 27.58 -6.31 -13.60
C THR A 19 27.25 -6.08 -12.13
N ALA A 20 26.70 -7.06 -11.40
CA ALA A 20 26.37 -6.93 -9.96
C ALA A 20 27.27 -7.79 -9.05
N GLY A 21 28.01 -8.74 -9.61
CA GLY A 21 28.99 -9.55 -8.86
C GLY A 21 30.09 -8.71 -8.20
N GLY A 22 30.47 -7.57 -8.79
CA GLY A 22 31.47 -6.65 -8.22
C GLY A 22 31.02 -5.93 -6.94
N LEU A 23 29.72 -5.93 -6.63
CA LEU A 23 29.14 -5.31 -5.44
C LEU A 23 28.69 -6.33 -4.37
N GLY A 24 28.86 -7.64 -4.63
CA GLY A 24 28.54 -8.71 -3.69
C GLY A 24 27.05 -9.00 -3.48
N PHE A 25 26.16 -8.41 -4.30
CA PHE A 25 24.73 -8.69 -4.23
C PHE A 25 24.37 -9.89 -5.11
N LYS A 26 23.54 -10.81 -4.63
CA LYS A 26 22.90 -11.88 -5.42
C LYS A 26 21.68 -11.37 -6.17
N GLN A 27 20.94 -10.46 -5.56
CA GLN A 27 19.70 -9.92 -6.09
C GLN A 27 19.45 -8.51 -5.54
N PHE A 28 19.02 -7.60 -6.40
CA PHE A 28 18.55 -6.28 -6.02
C PHE A 28 17.14 -6.08 -6.59
N SER A 29 16.21 -5.56 -5.80
CA SER A 29 14.84 -5.31 -6.24
C SER A 29 14.38 -3.92 -5.83
N VAL A 30 13.71 -3.23 -6.75
CA VAL A 30 12.95 -2.01 -6.49
C VAL A 30 11.47 -2.37 -6.54
N ASN A 31 10.71 -1.92 -5.57
CA ASN A 31 9.26 -2.06 -5.54
C ASN A 31 8.58 -0.70 -5.39
N LEU A 32 7.49 -0.51 -6.13
CA LEU A 32 6.58 0.61 -6.02
C LEU A 32 5.19 0.04 -5.77
N ASN A 33 4.59 0.40 -4.64
CA ASN A 33 3.24 -0.02 -4.28
C ASN A 33 2.34 1.20 -4.13
N VAL A 34 1.10 1.07 -4.58
CA VAL A 34 0.06 2.08 -4.45
C VAL A 34 -1.12 1.42 -3.76
N SER A 35 -1.44 1.91 -2.56
CA SER A 35 -2.68 1.54 -1.89
C SER A 35 -3.77 2.53 -2.27
N ASN A 36 -4.99 2.05 -2.47
CA ASN A 36 -6.13 2.84 -2.92
C ASN A 36 -5.83 3.58 -4.26
N LEU A 37 -5.58 2.79 -5.31
CA LEU A 37 -5.27 3.23 -6.67
C LEU A 37 -6.28 4.25 -7.21
N PHE A 38 -7.56 4.11 -6.89
CA PHE A 38 -8.60 5.04 -7.33
C PHE A 38 -8.77 6.26 -6.43
N ASN A 39 -8.06 6.33 -5.30
CA ASN A 39 -8.22 7.35 -4.26
C ASN A 39 -9.68 7.47 -3.77
N GLU A 40 -10.38 6.34 -3.70
CA GLU A 40 -11.76 6.30 -3.22
C GLU A 40 -11.76 6.43 -1.69
N GLN A 41 -12.38 7.50 -1.18
CA GLN A 41 -12.48 7.76 0.26
C GLN A 41 -13.94 7.69 0.69
N HIS A 42 -14.20 6.96 1.76
CA HIS A 42 -15.55 6.74 2.28
C HIS A 42 -15.58 6.90 3.79
N VAL A 43 -16.73 7.36 4.25
CA VAL A 43 -17.03 7.52 5.67
C VAL A 43 -17.76 6.27 6.14
N TYR A 44 -17.15 5.57 7.07
CA TYR A 44 -17.67 4.36 7.71
C TYR A 44 -18.11 4.67 9.13
N LYS A 45 -19.13 3.96 9.61
CA LYS A 45 -19.48 3.95 11.02
C LYS A 45 -18.55 2.99 11.76
N TYR A 46 -18.07 3.40 12.93
CA TYR A 46 -17.33 2.49 13.80
C TYR A 46 -18.22 1.32 14.21
N ASN A 47 -17.73 0.09 14.04
CA ASN A 47 -18.38 -1.10 14.58
C ASN A 47 -17.93 -1.33 16.03
N THR A 48 -18.18 -0.35 16.88
CA THR A 48 -18.02 -0.46 18.33
C THR A 48 -19.39 -0.72 18.94
N GLY A 49 -19.45 -1.38 20.11
CA GLY A 49 -20.70 -1.51 20.88
C GLY A 49 -21.34 -0.17 21.31
N PHE A 50 -20.69 0.95 20.97
CA PHE A 50 -21.09 2.32 21.26
C PHE A 50 -21.01 3.16 19.97
N PRO A 51 -22.04 3.13 19.10
CA PRO A 51 -22.01 3.76 17.78
C PRO A 51 -22.10 5.30 17.78
N GLY A 52 -21.99 5.96 18.94
CA GLY A 52 -22.31 7.37 19.12
C GLY A 52 -23.83 7.62 19.19
N SER A 53 -24.24 8.89 19.18
CA SER A 53 -25.67 9.26 19.13
C SER A 53 -26.12 9.49 17.69
N SER A 54 -27.43 9.46 17.43
CA SER A 54 -27.97 9.81 16.11
C SER A 54 -27.64 11.25 15.68
N ALA A 55 -27.41 12.15 16.64
CA ALA A 55 -26.98 13.52 16.40
C ALA A 55 -25.45 13.66 16.23
N ASN A 56 -24.66 12.70 16.73
CA ASN A 56 -23.20 12.67 16.60
C ASN A 56 -22.70 11.22 16.49
N PRO A 57 -22.82 10.60 15.30
CA PRO A 57 -22.38 9.23 15.09
C PRO A 57 -20.85 9.15 15.08
N LEU A 58 -20.28 8.07 15.62
CA LEU A 58 -18.85 7.82 15.50
C LEU A 58 -18.53 7.35 14.08
N LEU A 59 -17.81 8.20 13.33
CA LEU A 59 -17.44 7.96 11.94
C LEU A 59 -15.92 7.98 11.76
N TYR A 60 -15.41 7.16 10.84
CA TYR A 60 -14.04 7.25 10.35
C TYR A 60 -13.98 7.23 8.82
N THR A 61 -12.93 7.81 8.26
CA THR A 61 -12.70 7.84 6.82
C THR A 61 -11.71 6.76 6.42
N SER A 62 -11.91 6.08 5.30
CA SER A 62 -10.89 5.18 4.74
C SER A 62 -9.59 5.92 4.44
N LYS A 63 -8.49 5.19 4.45
CA LYS A 63 -7.17 5.75 4.17
C LYS A 63 -7.12 6.35 2.75
N PRO A 64 -6.50 7.54 2.59
CA PRO A 64 -6.27 8.13 1.28
C PRO A 64 -5.26 7.30 0.47
N ARG A 65 -5.15 7.58 -0.84
CA ARG A 65 -4.11 6.97 -1.68
C ARG A 65 -2.73 7.14 -1.05
N SER A 66 -1.99 6.05 -0.95
CA SER A 66 -0.66 6.01 -0.34
C SER A 66 0.33 5.32 -1.27
N TRP A 67 1.55 5.85 -1.34
CA TRP A 67 2.62 5.34 -2.20
C TRP A 67 3.77 4.83 -1.34
N TYR A 68 4.27 3.65 -1.64
CA TYR A 68 5.40 3.03 -0.96
C TYR A 68 6.48 2.68 -1.98
N LEU A 69 7.67 3.22 -1.77
CA LEU A 69 8.86 2.84 -2.51
C LEU A 69 9.76 2.02 -1.58
N GLY A 70 10.15 0.84 -2.05
CA GLY A 70 11.03 -0.06 -1.31
C GLY A 70 12.21 -0.52 -2.15
N LEU A 71 13.34 -0.67 -1.48
CA LEU A 71 14.55 -1.27 -2.02
C LEU A 71 14.87 -2.52 -1.20
N GLU A 72 15.19 -3.61 -1.89
CA GLU A 72 15.54 -4.88 -1.26
C GLU A 72 16.83 -5.39 -1.90
N ALA A 73 17.82 -5.71 -1.08
CA ALA A 73 19.10 -6.23 -1.53
C ALA A 73 19.43 -7.52 -0.79
N GLN A 74 19.78 -8.56 -1.54
CA GLN A 74 20.16 -9.86 -1.02
C GLN A 74 21.64 -10.10 -1.34
N PHE A 75 22.39 -10.55 -0.33
CA PHE A 75 23.82 -10.85 -0.39
C PHE A 75 24.08 -12.36 -0.31
#